data_AF-A0A7W4FW34-F1
#
_entry.id   AF-A0A7W4FW34-F1
#
_cell.length_a   1.000
_cell.length_b   1.000
_cell.length_c   1.000
_cell.angle_alpha   90.00
_cell.angle_beta   90.00
_cell.angle_gamma   90.00
#
_symmetry.space_group_name_H-M   'P 1'
#
loop_
_entity.id
_entity.type
_entity.pdbx_description
1 polymer ?
#
loop_
_entity_poly.entity_id
_entity_poly.type
_entity_poly.pdbx_seq_one_letter_code
_entity_poly.pdbx_strand_id
1 'polypeptide(L)'
;MTKVDPQYQEVAKQISYNVANKVLPMDKLPETLLEAYEGLFSELIDDKANTFANAWNGLPASAQKLMTKAEFHGFYIANAWMQLSRVAQEIADSADSEEEMNNNEYDGVFGRLAEQSLRECIRKLKKARTDRPLLNSFKLVMSA
;
A
#
# COMPACT_ATOMS: atom_id res chain seq x y z
N MET A 1 -17.19 -8.73 -13.34
CA MET A 1 -16.43 -7.88 -12.42
C MET A 1 -16.90 -6.46 -12.60
N THR A 2 -17.49 -5.86 -11.56
CA THR A 2 -17.85 -4.44 -11.57
C THR A 2 -16.55 -3.66 -11.52
N LYS A 3 -16.30 -2.86 -12.56
CA LYS A 3 -15.11 -2.01 -12.66
C LYS A 3 -15.05 -1.11 -11.41
N VAL A 4 -13.90 -1.01 -10.75
CA VAL A 4 -13.71 -0.06 -9.65
C VAL A 4 -14.10 1.33 -10.14
N ASP A 5 -14.81 2.09 -9.32
CA ASP A 5 -15.22 3.46 -9.65
C ASP A 5 -13.96 4.28 -10.06
N PRO A 6 -13.94 4.90 -11.26
CA PRO A 6 -12.78 5.67 -11.71
C PRO A 6 -12.35 6.76 -10.72
N GLN A 7 -13.30 7.41 -10.04
CA GLN A 7 -13.00 8.46 -9.07
C GLN A 7 -12.33 7.89 -7.82
N TYR A 8 -12.77 6.70 -7.39
CA TYR A 8 -12.16 5.99 -6.25
C TYR A 8 -10.71 5.60 -6.58
N GLN A 9 -10.49 5.05 -7.78
CA GLN A 9 -9.17 4.63 -8.24
C GLN A 9 -8.22 5.82 -8.39
N GLU A 10 -8.69 6.94 -8.94
CA GLU A 10 -7.90 8.18 -9.08
C GLU A 10 -7.44 8.71 -7.71
N VAL A 11 -8.35 8.81 -6.74
CA VAL A 11 -8.01 9.27 -5.39
C VAL A 11 -7.01 8.32 -4.72
N ALA A 12 -7.26 7.01 -4.79
CA ALA A 12 -6.33 6.02 -4.24
C ALA A 12 -4.96 6.11 -4.91
N LYS A 13 -4.91 6.33 -6.23
CA LYS A 13 -3.66 6.47 -7.00
C LYS A 13 -2.89 7.70 -6.57
N GLN A 14 -3.55 8.86 -6.49
CA GLN A 14 -2.93 10.11 -6.07
C GLN A 14 -2.35 9.98 -4.67
N ILE A 15 -3.11 9.40 -3.73
CA ILE A 15 -2.66 9.24 -2.34
C ILE A 15 -1.51 8.25 -2.26
N SER A 16 -1.59 7.13 -2.98
CA SER A 16 -0.51 6.15 -3.04
C SER A 16 0.78 6.79 -3.56
N TYR A 17 0.68 7.56 -4.64
CA TYR A 17 1.82 8.28 -5.21
C TYR A 17 2.41 9.29 -4.22
N ASN A 18 1.57 10.14 -3.60
CA ASN A 18 2.03 11.16 -2.65
C ASN A 18 2.79 10.55 -1.48
N VAL A 19 2.24 9.47 -0.89
CA VAL A 19 2.86 8.80 0.27
C VAL A 19 4.18 8.15 -0.11
N ALA A 20 4.23 7.44 -1.24
CA ALA A 20 5.47 6.83 -1.73
C ALA A 20 6.53 7.89 -2.06
N ASN A 21 6.11 9.01 -2.65
CA ASN A 21 6.99 10.12 -3.04
C ASN A 21 7.68 10.81 -1.86
N LYS A 22 7.16 10.68 -0.63
CA LYS A 22 7.82 11.22 0.57
C LYS A 22 9.12 10.48 0.93
N VAL A 23 9.30 9.26 0.43
CA VAL A 23 10.42 8.38 0.78
C VAL A 23 11.28 8.06 -0.44
N LEU A 24 10.65 7.93 -1.62
CA LEU A 24 11.30 7.60 -2.87
C LEU A 24 10.80 8.55 -3.96
N PRO A 25 11.65 9.34 -4.63
CA PRO A 25 11.22 10.24 -5.70
C PRO A 25 10.59 9.46 -6.86
N MET A 26 9.26 9.40 -6.87
CA MET A 26 8.48 8.58 -7.79
C MET A 26 8.62 9.06 -9.24
N ASP A 27 8.91 10.35 -9.42
CA ASP A 27 9.22 11.01 -10.70
C ASP A 27 10.56 10.57 -11.31
N LYS A 28 11.45 9.96 -10.50
CA LYS A 28 12.79 9.52 -10.90
C LYS A 28 12.95 8.00 -10.87
N LEU A 29 11.85 7.27 -10.71
CA LEU A 29 11.88 5.82 -10.75
C LEU A 29 12.31 5.33 -12.15
N PRO A 30 13.22 4.34 -12.22
CA PRO A 30 13.42 3.55 -13.43
C PRO A 30 12.09 2.96 -13.91
N GLU A 31 11.93 2.84 -15.23
CA GLU A 31 10.70 2.33 -15.87
C GLU A 31 10.28 0.98 -15.31
N THR A 32 11.22 0.06 -15.06
CA THR A 32 10.95 -1.26 -14.48
C THR A 32 10.35 -1.21 -13.07
N LEU A 33 10.81 -0.26 -12.23
CA LEU A 33 10.25 -0.08 -10.89
C LEU A 33 8.91 0.64 -10.93
N LEU A 34 8.71 1.54 -11.89
CA LEU A 34 7.42 2.18 -12.12
C LEU A 34 6.38 1.14 -12.56
N GLU A 35 6.71 0.26 -13.50
CA GLU A 35 5.85 -0.85 -13.92
C GLU A 35 5.48 -1.79 -12.76
N ALA A 36 6.45 -2.14 -11.92
CA ALA A 36 6.20 -2.95 -10.73
C ALA A 36 5.23 -2.27 -9.75
N TYR A 37 5.39 -0.95 -9.55
CA TYR A 37 4.46 -0.16 -8.75
C TYR A 37 3.05 -0.12 -9.35
N GLU A 38 2.93 0.08 -10.67
CA GLU A 38 1.64 0.07 -11.37
C GLU A 38 0.94 -1.30 -11.28
N GLY A 39 1.69 -2.39 -11.42
CA GLY A 39 1.18 -3.74 -11.26
C GLY A 39 0.65 -4.01 -9.85
N LEU A 40 1.43 -3.65 -8.82
CA LEU A 40 0.99 -3.75 -7.43
C LEU A 40 -0.25 -2.90 -7.16
N PHE A 41 -0.26 -1.66 -7.65
CA PHE A 41 -1.40 -0.78 -7.50
C PHE A 41 -2.66 -1.40 -8.10
N SER A 42 -2.57 -1.94 -9.33
CA SER A 42 -3.71 -2.59 -10.00
C SER A 42 -4.22 -3.80 -9.22
N GLU A 43 -3.34 -4.65 -8.71
CA GLU A 43 -3.74 -5.86 -8.00
C GLU A 43 -4.43 -5.53 -6.67
N LEU A 44 -3.88 -4.56 -5.92
CA LEU A 44 -4.43 -4.17 -4.64
C LEU A 44 -5.68 -3.30 -4.76
N ILE A 45 -5.78 -2.43 -5.78
CA ILE A 45 -6.97 -1.59 -5.98
C ILE A 45 -8.19 -2.41 -6.42
N ASP A 46 -7.97 -3.45 -7.22
CA ASP A 46 -9.00 -4.39 -7.65
C ASP A 46 -9.57 -5.19 -6.46
N ASP A 47 -8.74 -5.44 -5.44
CA ASP A 47 -9.11 -6.13 -4.19
C ASP A 47 -9.94 -7.40 -4.45
N LYS A 48 -9.51 -8.24 -5.39
CA LYS A 48 -10.27 -9.43 -5.84
C LYS A 48 -10.67 -10.37 -4.69
N ALA A 49 -9.81 -10.48 -3.68
CA ALA A 49 -10.04 -11.29 -2.48
C ALA A 49 -10.91 -10.57 -1.41
N ASN A 50 -11.33 -9.32 -1.64
CA ASN A 50 -12.01 -8.44 -0.69
C ASN A 50 -11.25 -8.24 0.63
N THR A 51 -9.93 -8.41 0.61
CA THR A 51 -9.08 -8.32 1.80
C THR A 51 -9.13 -6.92 2.39
N PHE A 52 -8.98 -5.89 1.54
CA PHE A 52 -9.08 -4.51 1.99
C PHE A 52 -10.52 -4.14 2.34
N ALA A 53 -11.50 -4.52 1.51
CA ALA A 53 -12.91 -4.22 1.75
C ALA A 53 -13.39 -4.77 3.10
N ASN A 54 -13.07 -6.03 3.41
CA ASN A 54 -13.41 -6.65 4.69
C ASN A 54 -12.72 -5.95 5.86
N ALA A 55 -11.43 -5.64 5.72
CA ALA A 55 -10.68 -4.90 6.73
C ALA A 55 -11.26 -3.50 7.01
N TRP A 56 -11.60 -2.76 5.95
CA TRP A 56 -12.22 -1.45 6.05
C TRP A 56 -13.58 -1.52 6.73
N ASN A 57 -14.44 -2.45 6.31
CA ASN A 57 -15.77 -2.64 6.87
C ASN A 57 -15.72 -3.07 8.35
N GLY A 58 -14.67 -3.78 8.76
CA GLY A 58 -14.42 -4.16 10.15
C GLY A 58 -13.85 -3.04 11.04
N LEU A 59 -13.53 -1.86 10.50
CA LEU A 59 -13.09 -0.73 11.29
C LEU A 59 -14.26 -0.12 12.09
N PRO A 60 -14.00 0.36 13.32
CA PRO A 60 -15.00 1.15 14.04
C PRO A 60 -15.26 2.47 13.30
N ALA A 61 -16.51 2.95 13.34
CA ALA A 61 -16.93 4.19 12.68
C ALA A 61 -16.06 5.41 13.05
N SER A 62 -15.51 5.45 14.27
CA SER A 62 -14.59 6.51 14.70
C SER A 62 -13.26 6.54 13.92
N ALA A 63 -12.79 5.41 13.40
CA ALA A 63 -11.63 5.35 12.52
C ALA A 63 -11.99 5.70 11.08
N GLN A 64 -13.12 5.16 10.58
CA GLN A 64 -13.60 5.44 9.22
C GLN A 64 -13.94 6.92 8.99
N LYS A 65 -14.24 7.69 10.04
CA LYS A 65 -14.49 9.14 9.96
C LYS A 65 -13.21 9.97 9.78
N LEU A 66 -12.02 9.41 9.94
CA LEU A 66 -10.76 10.17 9.87
C LEU A 66 -10.33 10.50 8.44
N MET A 67 -10.72 9.67 7.47
CA MET A 67 -10.41 9.81 6.05
C MET A 67 -11.37 8.93 5.23
N THR A 68 -11.47 9.17 3.94
CA THR A 68 -12.27 8.36 3.03
C THR A 68 -11.68 6.96 2.83
N LYS A 69 -12.51 6.03 2.37
CA LYS A 69 -12.07 4.67 2.03
C LYS A 69 -10.98 4.69 0.94
N ALA A 70 -11.12 5.55 -0.07
CA ALA A 70 -10.16 5.68 -1.17
C ALA A 70 -8.80 6.20 -0.69
N GLU A 71 -8.78 7.23 0.16
CA GLU A 71 -7.54 7.76 0.75
C GLU A 71 -6.82 6.70 1.58
N PHE A 72 -7.56 5.99 2.45
CA PHE A 72 -6.96 4.92 3.24
C PHE A 72 -6.46 3.75 2.37
N HIS A 73 -7.15 3.44 1.28
CA HIS A 73 -6.72 2.40 0.35
C HIS A 73 -5.40 2.79 -0.33
N GLY A 74 -5.29 4.01 -0.83
CA GLY A 74 -4.06 4.55 -1.40
C GLY A 74 -2.90 4.57 -0.39
N PHE A 75 -3.18 4.97 0.86
CA PHE A 75 -2.18 4.92 1.93
C PHE A 75 -1.66 3.50 2.17
N TYR A 76 -2.57 2.53 2.23
CA TYR A 76 -2.22 1.12 2.35
C TYR A 76 -1.35 0.64 1.18
N ILE A 77 -1.75 0.93 -0.05
CA ILE A 77 -1.00 0.52 -1.25
C ILE A 77 0.42 1.08 -1.24
N ALA A 78 0.61 2.36 -0.89
CA ALA A 78 1.94 2.94 -0.76
C ALA A 78 2.79 2.25 0.32
N ASN A 79 2.20 1.91 1.46
CA ASN A 79 2.93 1.19 2.52
C ASN A 79 3.28 -0.24 2.09
N ALA A 80 2.40 -0.91 1.33
CA ALA A 80 2.69 -2.22 0.76
C ALA A 80 3.85 -2.13 -0.25
N TRP A 81 3.81 -1.15 -1.16
CA TRP A 81 4.91 -0.87 -2.09
C TRP A 81 6.24 -0.69 -1.37
N MET A 82 6.31 0.20 -0.38
CA MET A 82 7.56 0.46 0.36
C MET A 82 8.08 -0.77 1.12
N GLN A 83 7.20 -1.62 1.64
CA GLN A 83 7.62 -2.87 2.28
C GLN A 83 8.17 -3.86 1.25
N LEU A 84 7.48 -4.00 0.11
CA LEU A 84 7.91 -4.88 -0.98
C LEU A 84 9.24 -4.44 -1.59
N SER A 85 9.43 -3.14 -1.83
CA SER A 85 10.69 -2.63 -2.38
C SER A 85 11.87 -2.91 -1.46
N ARG A 86 11.68 -2.85 -0.13
CA ARG A 86 12.74 -3.17 0.84
C ARG A 86 13.08 -4.65 0.83
N VAL A 87 12.06 -5.52 0.89
CA VAL A 87 12.28 -6.97 0.86
C VAL A 87 12.90 -7.41 -0.46
N ALA A 88 12.46 -6.84 -1.60
CA ALA A 88 13.05 -7.12 -2.90
C ALA A 88 14.52 -6.70 -2.99
N GLN A 89 14.90 -5.56 -2.39
CA GLN A 89 16.29 -5.14 -2.27
C GLN A 89 17.09 -6.08 -1.38
N GLU A 90 16.56 -6.43 -0.19
CA GLU A 90 17.21 -7.38 0.72
C GLU A 90 17.43 -8.75 0.05
N ILE A 91 16.46 -9.23 -0.73
CA ILE A 91 16.61 -10.47 -1.50
C ILE A 91 17.67 -10.31 -2.59
N ALA A 92 17.64 -9.23 -3.37
CA ALA A 92 18.64 -8.96 -4.41
C ALA A 92 20.06 -8.87 -3.85
N ASP A 93 20.23 -8.17 -2.72
CA ASP A 93 21.51 -8.02 -2.01
C ASP A 93 21.99 -9.36 -1.40
N SER A 94 21.06 -10.27 -1.06
CA SER A 94 21.37 -11.61 -0.55
C SER A 94 21.60 -12.67 -1.65
N ALA A 95 21.13 -12.42 -2.87
CA ALA A 95 21.20 -13.33 -4.01
C ALA A 95 22.59 -13.38 -4.70
N ASP A 96 23.58 -12.64 -4.19
CA ASP A 96 25.01 -12.87 -4.51
C ASP A 96 25.49 -14.28 -4.05
N SER A 97 24.68 -15.02 -3.28
CA SER A 97 24.80 -16.47 -3.10
C SER A 97 23.59 -17.18 -3.73
N GLU A 98 23.82 -17.87 -4.84
CA GLU A 98 22.86 -18.62 -5.66
C GLU A 98 21.78 -19.37 -4.84
N GLU A 99 20.51 -19.02 -5.01
CA GLU A 99 19.41 -20.00 -5.09
C GLU A 99 18.15 -19.37 -5.71
N GLU A 100 17.64 -20.03 -6.74
CA GLU A 100 16.44 -19.65 -7.52
C GLU A 100 15.19 -19.68 -6.63
N MET A 101 14.74 -18.51 -6.15
CA MET A 101 13.39 -18.37 -5.62
C MET A 101 12.37 -18.53 -6.76
N ASN A 102 11.59 -19.61 -6.72
CA ASN A 102 10.52 -19.89 -7.67
C ASN A 102 9.47 -18.75 -7.66
N ASN A 103 9.02 -18.31 -8.84
CA ASN A 103 7.98 -17.27 -9.01
C ASN A 103 6.73 -17.50 -8.14
N ASN A 104 6.34 -18.76 -7.90
CA ASN A 104 5.19 -19.08 -7.03
C ASN A 104 5.45 -18.80 -5.54
N GLU A 105 6.69 -18.95 -5.07
CA GLU A 105 7.05 -18.61 -3.69
C GLU A 105 7.13 -17.09 -3.52
N TYR A 106 7.61 -16.38 -4.54
CA TYR A 106 7.57 -14.93 -4.62
C TYR A 106 6.13 -14.41 -4.48
N ASP A 107 5.18 -14.90 -5.27
CA ASP A 107 3.76 -14.50 -5.18
C ASP A 107 3.17 -14.76 -3.79
N GLY A 108 3.51 -15.89 -3.16
CA GLY A 108 3.10 -16.20 -1.78
C GLY A 108 3.76 -15.30 -0.71
N VAL A 109 4.97 -14.80 -0.96
CA VAL A 109 5.64 -13.80 -0.12
C VAL A 109 5.00 -12.42 -0.31
N PHE A 110 4.70 -12.02 -1.55
CA PHE A 110 4.04 -10.76 -1.89
C PHE A 110 2.67 -10.62 -1.20
N GLY A 111 1.82 -11.63 -1.29
CA GLY A 111 0.51 -11.63 -0.62
C GLY A 111 0.62 -11.48 0.90
N ARG A 112 1.55 -12.20 1.54
CA ARG A 112 1.78 -12.11 2.99
C ARG A 112 2.28 -10.73 3.43
N LEU A 113 3.16 -10.11 2.65
CA LEU A 113 3.67 -8.76 2.91
C LEU A 113 2.58 -7.70 2.75
N ALA A 114 1.76 -7.82 1.71
CA ALA A 114 0.61 -6.95 1.51
C ALA A 114 -0.36 -7.03 2.70
N GLU A 115 -0.71 -8.24 3.17
CA GLU A 115 -1.53 -8.39 4.36
C GLU A 115 -0.90 -7.81 5.63
N GLN A 116 0.41 -7.98 5.81
CA GLN A 116 1.13 -7.41 6.96
C GLN A 116 1.10 -5.89 6.92
N SER A 117 1.33 -5.29 5.75
CA SER A 117 1.17 -3.85 5.53
C SER A 117 -0.23 -3.38 5.89
N LEU A 118 -1.27 -4.12 5.46
CA LEU A 118 -2.66 -3.78 5.76
C LEU A 118 -2.93 -3.80 7.26
N ARG A 119 -2.49 -4.85 7.97
CA ARG A 119 -2.62 -4.97 9.44
C ARG A 119 -1.99 -3.77 10.15
N GLU A 120 -0.80 -3.37 9.72
CA GLU A 120 -0.09 -2.22 10.30
C GLU A 120 -0.79 -0.89 9.99
N CYS A 121 -1.28 -0.69 8.76
CA CYS A 121 -2.05 0.50 8.37
C CYS A 121 -3.33 0.64 9.20
N ILE A 122 -4.06 -0.46 9.42
CA ILE A 122 -5.25 -0.52 10.29
C ILE A 122 -4.88 -0.13 11.72
N ARG A 123 -3.77 -0.65 12.25
CA ARG A 123 -3.28 -0.33 13.59
C ARG A 123 -2.98 1.16 13.72
N LYS A 124 -2.28 1.75 12.75
CA LYS A 124 -1.99 3.19 12.71
C LYS A 124 -3.28 4.02 12.64
N LEU A 125 -4.24 3.66 11.79
CA LEU A 125 -5.52 4.37 11.68
C LEU A 125 -6.33 4.29 12.99
N LYS A 126 -6.37 3.11 13.63
CA LYS A 126 -7.03 2.95 14.94
C LYS A 126 -6.39 3.81 16.02
N LYS A 127 -5.06 3.96 16.01
CA LYS A 127 -4.32 4.81 16.96
C LYS A 127 -4.54 6.31 16.68
N ALA A 128 -4.62 6.71 15.42
CA ALA A 128 -4.84 8.10 15.01
C ALA A 128 -6.18 8.69 15.48
N ARG A 129 -7.14 7.87 15.93
CA ARG A 129 -8.39 8.33 16.55
C ARG A 129 -8.17 9.17 17.80
N THR A 130 -7.12 8.88 18.56
CA THR A 130 -6.80 9.55 19.83
C THR A 130 -5.40 10.15 19.83
N ASP A 131 -4.57 9.85 18.84
CA ASP A 131 -3.22 10.38 18.66
C ASP A 131 -3.22 11.46 17.58
N ARG A 132 -3.27 12.72 18.01
CA ARG A 132 -3.31 13.88 17.11
C ARG A 132 -2.03 14.04 16.27
N PRO A 133 -0.82 13.90 16.83
CA PRO A 133 0.41 13.83 16.04
C PRO A 133 0.33 12.79 14.91
N LEU A 134 -0.10 11.56 15.21
CA LEU A 134 -0.20 10.52 14.20
C LEU A 134 -1.22 10.86 13.11
N LEU A 135 -2.39 11.41 13.46
CA LEU A 135 -3.37 11.87 12.48
C LEU A 135 -2.81 12.99 11.58
N ASN A 136 -2.03 13.91 12.15
CA ASN A 136 -1.38 14.96 11.37
C ASN A 136 -0.31 14.38 10.44
N SER A 137 0.44 13.36 10.88
CA SER A 137 1.38 12.65 10.03
C SER A 137 0.69 11.99 8.83
N PHE A 138 -0.46 11.34 9.02
CA PHE A 138 -1.27 10.83 7.90
C PHE A 138 -1.57 11.92 6.87
N LYS A 139 -2.09 13.07 7.32
CA LYS A 139 -2.43 14.18 6.43
C LYS A 139 -1.22 14.72 5.68
N LEU A 140 -0.09 14.84 6.37
CA LEU A 140 1.15 15.35 5.80
C LEU A 140 1.73 14.42 4.71
N VAL A 141 1.68 13.11 4.90
CA VAL A 141 2.23 12.17 3.90
C VAL A 141 1.27 11.96 2.73
N MET A 142 -0.03 12.12 2.95
CA MET A 142 -1.05 11.98 1.90
C MET A 142 -1.18 13.26 1.04
N SER A 143 -0.77 14.42 1.53
CA SER A 143 -0.68 15.63 0.71
C SER A 143 0.47 15.55 -0.30
N ALA A 144 0.30 16.23 -1.44
CA ALA A 144 1.33 16.37 -2.48
C ALA A 144 2.69 16.80 -1.89
#